data_AF-V7IJ55-F1
#
_entry.id   AF-V7IJ55-F1
#
_cell.length_a   1.000
_cell.length_b   1.000
_cell.length_c   1.000
_cell.angle_alpha   90.00
_cell.angle_beta   90.00
_cell.angle_gamma   90.00
#
_symmetry.space_group_name_H-M   'P 1'
#
loop_
_entity.id
_entity.type
_entity.pdbx_description
1 polymer ?
#
loop_
_entity_poly.entity_id
_entity_poly.type
_entity_poly.pdbx_seq_one_letter_code
_entity_poly.pdbx_strand_id
1 'polypeptide(L)'
;MRLLQDTEPGDAILIEQVDRLSRLDDNGWESLKKMINEKSLSIISLDLPTSHIALSTPSAYDFTHSMLRAVNNMMLDMLAAIARKDYEDRRRRQMEGITAAKEKGKYRGRLADKEKHELIRTLRKKNGKSINETARLAGVSRMTVIRACKDTD
;
A
#
# COMPACT_ATOMS: atom_id res chain seq x y z
N MET A 1 2.59 13.66 -0.06
CA MET A 1 3.68 14.37 -0.76
C MET A 1 4.12 15.65 -0.03
N ARG A 2 4.20 15.68 1.32
CA ARG A 2 4.55 16.92 2.05
C ARG A 2 6.05 17.26 1.91
N LEU A 3 6.91 16.26 2.06
CA LEU A 3 8.37 16.41 1.98
C LEU A 3 8.86 16.93 0.62
N LEU A 4 8.17 16.61 -0.47
CA LEU A 4 8.48 17.11 -1.83
C LEU A 4 8.02 18.55 -2.07
N GLN A 5 7.02 19.00 -1.32
CA GLN A 5 6.53 20.39 -1.39
C GLN A 5 7.50 21.32 -0.68
N ASP A 6 8.02 20.87 0.46
CA ASP A 6 8.94 21.63 1.34
C ASP A 6 10.38 21.70 0.81
N THR A 7 10.73 20.97 -0.26
CA THR A 7 12.09 20.94 -0.84
C THR A 7 12.35 22.11 -1.79
N GLU A 8 13.53 22.71 -1.69
CA GLU A 8 14.02 23.78 -2.56
C GLU A 8 14.84 23.25 -3.75
N PRO A 9 15.01 24.05 -4.83
CA PRO A 9 15.80 23.62 -5.98
C PRO A 9 17.26 23.33 -5.61
N GLY A 10 17.76 22.15 -5.97
CA GLY A 10 19.12 21.70 -5.66
C GLY A 10 19.27 20.88 -4.37
N ASP A 11 18.18 20.71 -3.61
CA ASP A 11 18.18 19.86 -2.42
C ASP A 11 18.35 18.37 -2.76
N ALA A 12 18.93 17.64 -1.81
CA ALA A 12 19.12 16.20 -1.88
C ALA A 12 18.17 15.46 -0.93
N ILE A 13 17.47 14.45 -1.45
CA ILE A 13 16.61 13.56 -0.67
C ILE A 13 17.37 12.26 -0.47
N LEU A 14 17.74 12.00 0.78
CA LEU A 14 18.34 10.73 1.19
C LEU A 14 17.24 9.72 1.50
N ILE A 15 17.27 8.58 0.82
CA ILE A 15 16.40 7.44 1.07
C ILE A 15 17.22 6.21 1.43
N GLU A 16 16.66 5.35 2.27
CA GLU A 16 17.28 4.08 2.65
C GLU A 16 17.42 3.18 1.42
N GLN A 17 16.30 2.93 0.73
CA GLN A 17 16.22 2.05 -0.44
C GLN A 17 15.21 2.58 -1.46
N VAL A 18 15.45 2.31 -2.74
CA VAL A 18 14.59 2.76 -3.84
C VAL A 18 13.23 2.06 -3.85
N ASP A 19 13.13 0.85 -3.27
CA ASP A 19 11.85 0.14 -3.09
C ASP A 19 10.80 1.01 -2.36
N ARG A 20 11.20 1.95 -1.52
CA ARG A 20 10.23 2.84 -0.85
C ARG A 20 9.45 3.71 -1.84
N LEU A 21 10.03 4.02 -2.99
CA LEU A 21 9.37 4.73 -4.08
C LEU A 21 8.54 3.80 -4.98
N SER A 22 8.82 2.49 -4.97
CA SER A 22 8.11 1.46 -5.74
C SER A 22 6.65 1.24 -5.33
N ARG A 23 6.25 1.77 -4.17
CA ARG A 23 4.89 1.66 -3.63
C ARG A 23 3.93 2.73 -4.16
N LEU A 24 4.45 3.71 -4.91
CA LEU A 24 3.61 4.71 -5.57
C LEU A 24 2.85 4.07 -6.73
N ASP A 25 1.64 4.57 -6.96
CA ASP A 25 0.86 4.30 -8.16
C ASP A 25 1.45 5.05 -9.37
N ASP A 26 1.04 4.69 -10.59
CA ASP A 26 1.57 5.28 -11.84
C ASP A 26 1.51 6.82 -11.81
N ASN A 27 0.40 7.37 -11.33
CA ASN A 27 0.20 8.82 -11.20
C ASN A 27 1.15 9.45 -10.16
N GLY A 28 1.35 8.79 -9.02
CA GLY A 28 2.27 9.23 -7.98
C GLY A 28 3.72 9.22 -8.46
N TRP A 29 4.09 8.24 -9.27
CA TRP A 29 5.42 8.13 -9.85
C TRP A 29 5.70 9.19 -10.93
N GLU A 30 4.74 9.44 -11.83
CA GLU A 30 4.85 10.53 -12.81
C GLU A 30 4.96 11.90 -12.13
N SER A 31 4.15 12.11 -11.07
CA SER A 31 4.21 13.33 -10.27
C SER A 31 5.58 13.50 -9.60
N LEU A 32 6.14 12.43 -9.04
CA LEU A 32 7.46 12.43 -8.43
C LEU A 32 8.55 12.76 -9.48
N LYS A 33 8.54 12.10 -10.63
CA LYS A 33 9.47 12.40 -11.74
C LYS A 33 9.41 13.86 -12.17
N LYS A 34 8.20 14.37 -12.35
CA LYS A 34 7.96 15.77 -12.73
C LYS A 34 8.56 16.72 -11.69
N MET A 35 8.28 16.50 -10.41
CA MET A 35 8.80 17.33 -9.33
C MET A 35 10.33 17.27 -9.21
N ILE A 36 10.94 16.08 -9.35
CA ILE A 36 12.39 15.93 -9.34
C ILE A 36 13.03 16.72 -10.47
N ASN A 37 12.44 16.67 -11.67
CA ASN A 37 13.01 17.35 -12.83
C ASN A 37 12.82 18.87 -12.76
N GLU A 38 11.64 19.33 -12.33
CA GLU A 38 11.33 20.76 -12.16
C GLU A 38 12.20 21.42 -11.09
N LYS A 39 12.39 20.75 -9.94
CA LYS A 39 13.19 21.27 -8.83
C LYS A 39 14.66 20.83 -8.87
N SER A 40 15.09 20.09 -9.90
CA SER A 40 16.45 19.52 -9.99
C SER A 40 16.91 18.80 -8.71
N LEU A 41 16.00 18.03 -8.10
CA LEU A 41 16.28 17.33 -6.84
C LEU A 41 17.23 16.15 -7.06
N SER A 42 18.16 15.96 -6.13
CA SER A 42 19.06 14.80 -6.16
C SER A 42 18.55 13.71 -5.23
N ILE A 43 18.15 12.55 -5.76
CA ILE A 43 17.81 11.38 -4.93
C ILE A 43 19.10 10.62 -4.65
N ILE A 44 19.45 10.52 -3.38
CA ILE A 44 20.59 9.75 -2.89
C ILE A 44 20.03 8.52 -2.18
N SER A 45 20.43 7.33 -2.62
CA SER A 45 20.10 6.06 -1.95
C SER A 45 21.39 5.40 -1.50
N LEU A 46 21.39 4.79 -0.32
CA LEU A 46 22.56 4.03 0.17
C LEU A 46 22.91 2.84 -0.74
N ASP A 47 21.89 2.27 -1.36
CA ASP A 47 22.01 1.15 -2.32
C ASP A 47 22.55 1.55 -3.72
N LEU A 48 22.80 2.85 -3.97
CA LEU A 48 23.24 3.35 -5.27
C LEU A 48 24.69 3.87 -5.20
N PRO A 49 25.65 3.19 -5.84
CA PRO A 49 27.08 3.53 -5.73
C PRO A 49 27.51 4.81 -6.47
N THR A 50 26.59 5.60 -7.04
CA THR A 50 26.91 6.81 -7.80
C THR A 50 27.04 8.08 -6.96
N SER A 51 26.54 8.09 -5.71
CA SER A 51 26.37 9.32 -4.94
C SER A 51 27.65 9.94 -4.37
N HIS A 52 28.71 9.17 -4.15
CA HIS A 52 29.97 9.72 -3.61
C HIS A 52 30.83 10.42 -4.67
N ILE A 53 30.79 9.96 -5.92
CA ILE A 53 31.65 10.50 -7.00
C ILE A 53 31.18 11.92 -7.41
N ALA A 54 29.88 12.18 -7.37
CA ALA A 54 29.31 13.49 -7.69
C ALA A 54 29.69 14.59 -6.69
N LEU A 55 29.89 14.25 -5.40
CA LEU A 55 30.23 15.20 -4.34
C LEU A 55 31.75 15.40 -4.15
N SER A 56 32.59 14.52 -4.71
CA SER A 56 34.04 14.49 -4.43
C SER A 56 34.91 15.29 -5.39
N THR A 57 34.37 15.85 -6.47
CA THR A 57 35.19 16.46 -7.54
C THR A 57 34.77 17.91 -7.81
N PRO A 58 35.48 18.92 -7.27
CA PRO A 58 35.09 20.33 -7.37
C PRO A 58 35.36 21.01 -8.73
N SER A 59 35.87 20.31 -9.75
CA SER A 59 36.59 20.98 -10.85
C SER A 59 36.34 20.47 -12.28
N ALA A 60 35.18 19.90 -12.59
CA ALA A 60 34.79 19.62 -13.99
C ALA A 60 33.35 20.12 -14.25
N TYR A 61 33.27 21.40 -14.65
CA TYR A 61 32.07 22.20 -14.87
C TYR A 61 31.12 21.61 -15.94
N ASP A 62 29.81 21.70 -15.65
CA ASP A 62 28.60 21.49 -16.48
C ASP A 62 28.41 20.17 -17.23
N PHE A 63 29.42 19.66 -17.93
CA PHE A 63 29.31 18.42 -18.71
C PHE A 63 29.18 17.21 -17.81
N THR A 64 30.04 17.10 -16.79
CA THR A 64 29.98 16.01 -15.81
C THR A 64 28.69 16.07 -15.01
N HIS A 65 28.21 17.27 -14.65
CA HIS A 65 26.93 17.43 -13.96
C HIS A 65 25.74 16.99 -14.82
N SER A 66 25.72 17.37 -16.10
CA SER A 66 24.67 16.97 -17.04
C SER A 66 24.67 15.46 -17.29
N MET A 67 25.87 14.86 -17.41
CA MET A 67 26.03 13.41 -17.54
C MET A 67 25.55 12.67 -16.29
N LEU A 68 25.92 13.14 -15.10
CA LEU A 68 25.45 12.57 -13.83
C LEU A 68 23.93 12.71 -13.66
N ARG A 69 23.35 13.83 -14.07
CA ARG A 69 21.89 14.04 -14.07
C ARG A 69 21.19 13.06 -15.03
N ALA A 70 21.74 12.86 -16.23
CA ALA A 70 21.19 11.91 -17.19
C ALA A 70 21.25 10.46 -16.69
N VAL A 71 22.37 10.06 -16.09
CA VAL A 71 22.54 8.72 -15.49
C VAL A 71 21.58 8.53 -14.32
N ASN A 72 21.42 9.53 -13.46
CA ASN A 72 20.46 9.48 -12.35
C ASN A 72 19.02 9.35 -12.84
N ASN A 73 18.63 10.11 -13.86
CA ASN A 73 17.30 10.00 -14.46
C ASN A 73 17.04 8.62 -15.06
N MET A 74 17.99 8.10 -15.85
CA MET A 74 17.88 6.76 -16.46
C MET A 74 17.81 5.65 -15.39
N MET A 75 18.57 5.80 -14.32
CA MET A 75 18.56 4.87 -13.20
C MET A 75 17.21 4.90 -12.47
N LEU A 76 16.65 6.08 -12.22
CA LEU A 76 15.29 6.23 -11.67
C LEU A 76 14.24 5.61 -12.60
N ASP A 77 14.38 5.77 -13.92
CA ASP A 77 13.51 5.15 -14.92
C ASP A 77 13.57 3.61 -14.85
N MET A 78 14.77 3.04 -14.76
CA MET A 78 14.98 1.61 -14.65
C MET A 78 14.40 1.04 -13.35
N LEU A 79 14.64 1.73 -12.22
CA LEU A 79 14.13 1.34 -10.92
C LEU A 79 12.60 1.39 -10.88
N ALA A 80 11.98 2.38 -11.55
CA ALA A 80 10.53 2.45 -11.75
C ALA A 80 9.98 1.24 -12.49
N ALA A 81 10.67 0.84 -13.57
CA ALA A 81 10.23 -0.26 -14.41
C ALA A 81 10.29 -1.60 -13.64
N ILE A 82 11.35 -1.79 -12.84
CA ILE A 82 11.51 -2.97 -11.99
C ILE A 82 10.43 -2.98 -10.88
N ALA A 83 10.25 -1.85 -10.19
CA ALA A 83 9.22 -1.65 -9.18
C ALA A 83 7.82 -2.03 -9.70
N ARG A 84 7.48 -1.53 -10.89
CA ARG A 84 6.22 -1.82 -11.57
C ARG A 84 6.06 -3.30 -11.90
N LYS A 85 7.08 -3.90 -12.52
CA LYS A 85 7.08 -5.33 -12.84
C LYS A 85 6.87 -6.18 -11.59
N ASP A 86 7.56 -5.86 -10.50
CA ASP A 86 7.41 -6.58 -9.23
C ASP A 86 6.01 -6.43 -8.63
N TYR A 87 5.41 -5.24 -8.72
CA TYR A 87 4.03 -5.02 -8.28
C TYR A 87 3.03 -5.85 -9.10
N GLU A 88 3.13 -5.81 -10.42
CA GLU A 88 2.29 -6.57 -11.34
C GLU A 88 2.45 -8.09 -11.12
N ASP A 89 3.69 -8.56 -10.98
CA ASP A 89 4.00 -9.97 -10.71
C ASP A 89 3.44 -10.43 -9.35
N ARG A 90 3.55 -9.61 -8.29
CA ARG A 90 2.94 -9.92 -6.98
C ARG A 90 1.43 -10.06 -7.10
N ARG A 91 0.77 -9.15 -7.82
CA ARG A 91 -0.68 -9.16 -8.03
C ARG A 91 -1.12 -10.38 -8.84
N ARG A 92 -0.37 -10.74 -9.89
CA ARG A 92 -0.60 -11.94 -10.69
C ARG A 92 -0.52 -13.20 -9.82
N ARG A 93 0.56 -13.38 -9.07
CA ARG A 93 0.75 -14.53 -8.16
C ARG A 93 -0.33 -14.59 -7.08
N GLN A 94 -0.72 -13.44 -6.53
CA GLN A 94 -1.81 -13.37 -5.54
C GLN A 94 -3.13 -13.85 -6.17
N MET A 95 -3.44 -13.41 -7.38
CA MET A 95 -4.65 -13.81 -8.10
C MET A 95 -4.65 -15.31 -8.40
N GLU A 96 -3.54 -15.85 -8.91
CA GLU A 96 -3.35 -17.29 -9.12
C GLU A 96 -3.58 -18.08 -7.83
N GLY A 97 -3.00 -17.62 -6.71
CA GLY A 97 -3.19 -18.22 -5.39
C GLY A 97 -4.64 -18.14 -4.89
N ILE A 98 -5.33 -17.02 -5.13
CA ILE A 98 -6.76 -16.87 -4.81
C ILE A 98 -7.59 -17.85 -5.64
N THR A 99 -7.35 -17.96 -6.94
CA THR A 99 -8.08 -18.87 -7.84
C THR A 99 -7.89 -20.32 -7.40
N ALA A 100 -6.64 -20.75 -7.19
CA ALA A 100 -6.35 -22.11 -6.72
C ALA A 100 -6.97 -22.40 -5.34
N ALA A 101 -7.02 -21.42 -4.44
CA ALA A 101 -7.67 -21.58 -3.14
C ALA A 101 -9.21 -21.55 -3.22
N LYS A 102 -9.79 -20.85 -4.20
CA LYS A 102 -11.23 -20.90 -4.50
C LYS A 102 -11.63 -22.26 -5.07
N GLU A 103 -10.87 -22.80 -6.02
CA GLU A 103 -11.07 -24.15 -6.58
C GLU A 103 -10.99 -25.23 -5.49
N LYS A 104 -10.06 -25.09 -4.55
CA LYS A 104 -9.93 -25.96 -3.37
C LYS A 104 -10.97 -25.69 -2.28
N GLY A 105 -11.93 -24.78 -2.49
CA GLY A 105 -13.02 -24.48 -1.55
C GLY A 105 -12.57 -23.87 -0.20
N LYS A 106 -11.39 -23.25 -0.14
CA LYS A 106 -10.85 -22.66 1.11
C LYS A 106 -11.55 -21.37 1.52
N TYR A 107 -12.07 -20.61 0.56
CA TYR A 107 -12.81 -19.38 0.83
C TYR A 107 -14.23 -19.67 1.29
N ARG A 108 -14.43 -19.75 2.61
CA ARG A 108 -15.73 -19.98 3.26
C ARG A 108 -16.44 -18.70 3.73
N GLY A 109 -15.90 -17.55 3.36
CA GLY A 109 -16.37 -16.24 3.82
C GLY A 109 -16.14 -16.02 5.32
N ARG A 110 -16.82 -15.01 5.88
CA ARG A 110 -16.80 -14.73 7.31
C ARG A 110 -17.66 -15.75 8.05
N LEU A 111 -17.05 -16.55 8.92
CA LEU A 111 -17.76 -17.48 9.78
C LEU A 111 -18.65 -16.73 10.78
N ALA A 112 -19.82 -17.30 11.07
CA ALA A 112 -20.73 -16.78 12.07
C ALA A 112 -20.12 -16.90 13.47
N ASP A 113 -20.34 -15.88 14.29
CA ASP A 113 -19.94 -15.85 15.69
C ASP A 113 -20.97 -16.65 16.52
N LYS A 114 -20.61 -17.89 16.85
CA LYS A 114 -21.52 -18.86 17.49
C LYS A 114 -21.95 -18.39 18.88
N GLU A 115 -21.04 -17.82 19.66
CA GLU A 115 -21.32 -17.34 21.02
C GLU A 115 -22.33 -16.19 20.99
N LYS A 116 -22.15 -15.23 20.09
CA LYS A 116 -23.13 -14.14 19.92
C LYS A 116 -24.48 -14.66 19.45
N HIS A 117 -24.51 -15.66 18.57
CA HIS A 117 -25.77 -16.27 18.14
C HIS A 117 -26.48 -16.99 19.30
N GLU A 118 -25.74 -17.67 20.19
CA GLU A 118 -26.31 -18.29 21.40
C GLU A 118 -26.84 -17.27 22.41
N LEU A 119 -26.12 -16.16 22.61
CA LEU A 119 -26.58 -15.06 23.46
C LEU A 119 -27.90 -14.46 22.92
N ILE A 120 -27.96 -14.22 21.61
CA ILE A 120 -29.18 -13.74 20.94
C ILE A 120 -30.33 -14.74 21.14
N ARG A 121 -30.08 -16.04 20.99
CA ARG A 121 -31.10 -17.09 21.21
C ARG A 121 -31.61 -17.08 22.65
N THR A 122 -30.72 -16.97 23.62
CA THR A 122 -31.09 -16.93 25.05
C THR A 122 -31.96 -15.70 25.34
N LEU A 123 -31.54 -14.52 24.88
CA LEU A 123 -32.28 -13.27 25.09
C LEU A 123 -33.65 -13.27 24.37
N ARG A 124 -33.72 -13.83 23.15
CA ARG A 124 -34.96 -13.86 22.36
C ARG A 124 -35.92 -14.99 22.76
N LYS A 125 -35.44 -16.24 22.81
CA LYS A 125 -36.28 -17.43 23.01
C LYS A 125 -36.55 -17.71 24.49
N LYS A 126 -35.57 -17.54 25.39
CA LYS A 126 -35.76 -17.80 26.83
C LYS A 126 -36.29 -16.60 27.59
N ASN A 127 -35.82 -15.39 27.26
CA ASN A 127 -36.15 -14.18 28.02
C ASN A 127 -37.21 -13.26 27.35
N GLY A 128 -37.70 -13.61 26.16
CA GLY A 128 -38.78 -12.89 25.47
C GLY A 128 -38.44 -11.44 25.07
N LYS A 129 -37.15 -11.07 25.01
CA LYS A 129 -36.73 -9.68 24.81
C LYS A 129 -36.99 -9.19 23.38
N SER A 130 -37.23 -7.89 23.21
CA SER A 130 -37.43 -7.30 21.88
C SER A 130 -36.14 -7.33 21.03
N ILE A 131 -36.27 -7.20 19.71
CA ILE A 131 -35.11 -7.18 18.78
C ILE A 131 -34.14 -6.04 19.13
N ASN A 132 -34.67 -4.85 19.43
CA ASN A 132 -33.86 -3.67 19.78
C ASN A 132 -33.13 -3.87 21.11
N GLU A 133 -33.82 -4.42 22.10
CA GLU A 133 -33.23 -4.66 23.42
C GLU A 133 -32.17 -5.77 23.37
N THR A 134 -32.41 -6.82 22.60
CA THR A 134 -31.43 -7.90 22.35
C THR A 134 -30.20 -7.36 21.63
N ALA A 135 -30.37 -6.53 20.61
CA ALA A 135 -29.27 -5.92 19.88
C ALA A 135 -28.38 -5.06 20.80
N ARG A 136 -29.00 -4.29 21.71
CA ARG A 136 -28.28 -3.50 22.71
C ARG A 136 -27.52 -4.38 23.71
N LEU A 137 -28.17 -5.42 24.25
CA LEU A 137 -27.59 -6.30 25.26
C LEU A 137 -26.48 -7.22 24.70
N ALA A 138 -26.61 -7.66 23.45
CA ALA A 138 -25.62 -8.51 22.78
C ALA A 138 -24.55 -7.71 22.02
N GLY A 139 -24.63 -6.36 22.00
CA GLY A 139 -23.65 -5.50 21.32
C GLY A 139 -23.58 -5.72 19.80
N VAL A 140 -24.70 -6.06 19.17
CA VAL A 140 -24.77 -6.34 17.73
C VAL A 140 -25.80 -5.47 17.02
N SER A 141 -25.71 -5.37 15.70
CA SER A 141 -26.73 -4.67 14.92
C SER A 141 -28.08 -5.41 14.97
N ARG A 142 -29.18 -4.66 14.82
CA ARG A 142 -30.53 -5.24 14.71
C ARG A 142 -30.62 -6.28 13.59
N MET A 143 -29.93 -6.05 12.49
CA MET A 143 -29.89 -6.96 11.34
C MET A 143 -29.21 -8.28 11.67
N THR A 144 -28.19 -8.27 12.53
CA THR A 144 -27.53 -9.49 13.02
C THR A 144 -28.48 -10.32 13.87
N VAL A 145 -29.29 -9.68 14.72
CA VAL A 145 -30.33 -10.36 15.53
C VAL A 145 -31.39 -10.99 14.64
N ILE A 146 -31.91 -10.24 13.66
CA ILE A 146 -32.93 -10.76 12.71
C ILE A 146 -32.37 -11.94 11.92
N ARG A 147 -31.16 -11.84 11.38
CA ARG A 147 -30.50 -12.93 10.65
C ARG A 147 -30.28 -14.15 11.52
N ALA A 148 -29.74 -13.98 12.72
CA ALA A 148 -29.51 -15.09 13.66
C ALA A 148 -30.80 -15.78 14.13
N CYS A 149 -31.95 -15.09 14.11
CA CYS A 149 -33.26 -15.68 14.37
C CYS A 149 -33.86 -16.38 13.13
N LYS A 150 -33.55 -15.93 11.91
CA LYS A 150 -34.04 -16.54 10.66
C LYS A 150 -33.28 -17.81 10.28
N ASP A 151 -31.97 -17.88 10.55
CA ASP A 151 -31.13 -19.05 10.23
C ASP A 151 -31.43 -20.28 11.12
N THR A 152 -32.54 -20.29 11.87
CA THR A 152 -32.89 -21.37 12.83
C THR A 152 -34.22 -22.08 12.53
N ASP A 153 -34.78 -21.85 11.35
CA ASP A 153 -35.86 -22.66 10.76
C ASP A 153 -35.30 -23.45 9.56
#